data_AF-A0A835UUN0-F1
#
_entry.id   AF-A0A835UUN0-F1
#
_cell.length_a   1.000
_cell.length_b   1.000
_cell.length_c   1.000
_cell.angle_alpha   90.00
_cell.angle_beta   90.00
_cell.angle_gamma   90.00
#
_symmetry.space_group_name_H-M   'P 1'
#
loop_
_entity.id
_entity.type
_entity.pdbx_description
1 polymer ?
#
loop_
_entity_poly.entity_id
_entity_poly.type
_entity_poly.pdbx_seq_one_letter_code
_entity_poly.pdbx_strand_id
1 'polypeptide(L)'
;MDAWARACLQSSLKIVNSVIGLLGMAMIMYALWMIRVWFRETSGLSPGISGSSPQWFIFTFLGLGIFLCVITCTGHIAAEAINGHCLSCYIAFVFLLLVVEAVIAADIFLNSDWEKDFPRDPTGRFDEFKNFIKSNFQICEWAGFLAVAAQAMSIFLAMVLRALGPDYGVYYDSDDESEPPRLPLLRKHVHNTPFTANANLLLKNDSWSIRIHNKITGKN
;
A
#
# COMPACT_ATOMS: atom_id res chain seq x y z
N MET A 1 23.50 2.01 -12.88
CA MET A 1 23.23 3.03 -11.83
C MET A 1 21.80 2.89 -11.30
N ASP A 2 20.86 2.46 -12.15
CA ASP A 2 19.43 2.39 -11.85
C ASP A 2 19.07 1.42 -10.72
N ALA A 3 19.75 0.27 -10.61
CA ALA A 3 19.54 -0.69 -9.52
C ALA A 3 19.90 -0.12 -8.13
N TRP A 4 21.02 0.59 -8.02
CA TRP A 4 21.46 1.21 -6.76
C TRP A 4 20.54 2.36 -6.35
N ALA A 5 20.10 3.17 -7.32
CA ALA A 5 19.12 4.22 -7.09
C ALA A 5 17.78 3.64 -6.61
N ARG A 6 17.29 2.57 -7.24
CA ARG A 6 16.06 1.88 -6.84
C ARG A 6 16.17 1.30 -5.43
N ALA A 7 17.25 0.61 -5.11
CA ALA A 7 17.49 0.07 -3.77
C ALA A 7 17.52 1.17 -2.70
N CYS A 8 18.13 2.31 -3.03
CA CYS A 8 18.13 3.50 -2.16
C CYS A 8 16.70 4.01 -1.93
N LEU A 9 15.93 4.24 -2.99
CA LEU A 9 14.53 4.72 -2.91
C LEU A 9 13.64 3.74 -2.12
N GLN A 10 13.78 2.44 -2.35
CA GLN A 10 13.06 1.40 -1.61
C GLN A 10 13.41 1.42 -0.12
N SER A 11 14.71 1.55 0.21
CA SER A 11 15.16 1.64 1.61
C SER A 11 14.63 2.89 2.29
N SER A 12 14.71 4.06 1.63
CA SER A 12 14.16 5.31 2.17
C SER A 12 12.66 5.22 2.42
N LEU A 13 11.89 4.68 1.47
CA LEU A 13 10.44 4.52 1.61
C LEU A 13 10.09 3.56 2.77
N LYS A 14 10.85 2.47 2.94
CA LYS A 14 10.69 1.54 4.08
C LYS A 14 11.00 2.21 5.42
N ILE A 15 12.06 3.02 5.50
CA ILE A 15 12.44 3.72 6.73
C ILE A 15 11.33 4.71 7.13
N VAL A 16 10.86 5.53 6.19
CA VAL A 16 9.78 6.50 6.45
C VAL A 16 8.50 5.78 6.92
N ASN A 17 8.10 4.70 6.23
CA ASN A 17 6.93 3.92 6.62
C ASN A 17 7.12 3.23 7.97
N SER A 18 8.32 2.73 8.30
CA SER A 18 8.59 2.10 9.59
C SER A 18 8.44 3.08 10.76
N VAL A 19 8.87 4.32 10.61
CA VAL A 19 8.67 5.38 11.62
C VAL A 19 7.17 5.63 11.84
N ILE A 20 6.38 5.71 10.76
CA ILE A 20 4.92 5.88 10.83
C ILE A 20 4.27 4.68 11.54
N GLY A 21 4.75 3.45 11.29
CA GLY A 21 4.26 2.25 11.95
C GLY A 21 4.56 2.23 13.44
N LEU A 22 5.75 2.65 13.85
CA LEU A 22 6.11 2.79 15.26
C LEU A 22 5.21 3.80 15.99
N LEU A 23 4.90 4.93 15.33
CA LEU A 23 3.92 5.88 15.83
C LEU A 23 2.53 5.25 15.96
N GLY A 24 2.07 4.52 14.94
CA GLY A 24 0.80 3.79 14.98
C GLY A 24 0.72 2.77 16.12
N MET A 25 1.78 1.98 16.34
CA MET A 25 1.85 1.02 17.44
C MET A 25 1.83 1.70 18.81
N ALA A 26 2.56 2.81 18.97
CA ALA A 26 2.54 3.62 20.19
C ALA A 26 1.13 4.19 20.45
N MET A 27 0.46 4.68 19.41
CA MET A 27 -0.92 5.17 19.50
C MET A 27 -1.89 4.06 19.93
N ILE A 28 -1.79 2.86 19.35
CA ILE A 28 -2.61 1.71 19.73
C ILE A 28 -2.37 1.33 21.19
N MET A 29 -1.11 1.21 21.61
CA MET A 29 -0.77 0.90 23.00
C MET A 29 -1.35 1.92 23.97
N TYR A 30 -1.23 3.21 23.64
CA TYR A 30 -1.77 4.29 24.46
C TYR A 30 -3.31 4.27 24.48
N ALA A 31 -3.96 4.02 23.35
CA ALA A 31 -5.42 3.86 23.27
C ALA A 31 -5.92 2.69 24.14
N LEU A 32 -5.25 1.53 24.06
CA LEU A 32 -5.59 0.37 24.88
C LEU A 32 -5.39 0.65 26.38
N TRP A 33 -4.35 1.40 26.73
CA TRP A 33 -4.16 1.88 28.09
C TRP A 33 -5.32 2.79 28.54
N MET A 34 -5.73 3.75 27.71
CA MET A 34 -6.89 4.61 27.99
C MET A 34 -8.19 3.81 28.15
N ILE A 35 -8.44 2.81 27.30
CA ILE A 35 -9.60 1.91 27.42
C ILE A 35 -9.55 1.15 28.75
N ARG A 36 -8.37 0.65 29.14
CA ARG A 36 -8.18 -0.12 30.38
C ARG A 36 -8.39 0.75 31.63
N VAL A 37 -7.95 2.01 31.58
CA VAL A 37 -8.23 3.00 32.64
C VAL A 37 -9.71 3.31 32.68
N TRP A 38 -10.32 3.63 31.54
CA TRP A 38 -11.75 3.92 31.44
C TRP A 38 -12.60 2.77 32.00
N PHE A 39 -12.29 1.53 31.64
CA PHE A 39 -13.00 0.36 32.14
C PHE A 39 -12.91 0.24 33.67
N ARG A 40 -11.73 0.47 34.27
CA ARG A 40 -11.54 0.44 35.74
C ARG A 40 -12.39 1.47 36.46
N GLU A 41 -12.48 2.69 35.92
CA GLU A 41 -13.30 3.75 36.50
C GLU A 41 -14.80 3.41 36.37
N THR A 42 -15.24 2.90 35.21
CA THR A 42 -16.64 2.51 35.00
C THR A 42 -17.07 1.28 35.80
N SER A 43 -16.16 0.36 36.15
CA SER A 43 -16.47 -0.83 36.94
C SER A 43 -16.55 -0.56 38.45
N GLY A 44 -16.07 0.60 38.91
CA GLY A 44 -16.28 1.10 40.28
C GLY A 44 -17.59 1.89 40.47
N LEU A 45 -18.28 2.23 39.38
CA LEU A 45 -19.55 2.96 39.38
C LEU A 45 -20.73 2.01 39.11
N SER A 46 -21.85 2.19 39.83
CA SER A 46 -23.07 1.38 39.65
C SER A 46 -23.56 1.45 38.18
N PRO A 47 -24.16 0.38 37.60
CA PRO A 47 -24.51 0.28 36.16
C PRO A 47 -25.48 1.34 35.60
N GLY A 48 -25.85 2.36 36.37
CA GLY A 48 -26.81 3.41 36.00
C GLY A 48 -26.23 4.82 35.88
N ILE A 49 -24.93 5.07 36.13
CA ILE A 49 -24.32 6.41 36.02
C ILE A 49 -23.40 6.46 34.78
N SER A 50 -23.97 6.24 33.59
CA SER A 50 -23.27 6.53 32.32
C SER A 50 -23.35 8.04 32.06
N GLY A 51 -22.29 8.77 32.40
CA GLY A 51 -22.24 10.21 32.23
C GLY A 51 -20.91 10.72 31.71
N SER A 52 -20.81 10.83 30.38
CA SER A 52 -20.10 11.93 29.71
C SER A 52 -18.55 11.98 29.77
N SER A 53 -17.86 10.92 29.34
CA SER A 53 -16.58 11.10 28.64
C SER A 53 -16.80 10.81 27.16
N PRO A 54 -16.24 11.59 26.21
CA PRO A 54 -16.40 11.31 24.80
C PRO A 54 -15.64 10.04 24.44
N GLN A 55 -16.36 8.92 24.51
CA GLN A 55 -15.93 7.59 24.08
C GLN A 55 -15.34 7.63 22.67
N TRP A 56 -15.87 8.51 21.82
CA TRP A 56 -15.42 8.68 20.45
C TRP A 56 -13.95 9.05 20.36
N PHE A 57 -13.38 9.86 21.26
CA PHE A 57 -11.96 10.25 21.20
C PHE A 57 -11.02 9.05 21.36
N ILE A 58 -11.36 8.13 22.24
CA ILE A 58 -10.54 6.92 22.48
C ILE A 58 -10.58 6.01 21.24
N PHE A 59 -11.77 5.84 20.65
CA PHE A 59 -11.94 5.00 19.46
C PHE A 59 -11.36 5.63 18.19
N THR A 60 -11.42 6.96 18.03
CA THR A 60 -10.76 7.63 16.91
C THR A 60 -9.25 7.53 17.02
N PHE A 61 -8.68 7.68 18.22
CA PHE A 61 -7.25 7.51 18.45
C PHE A 61 -6.78 6.07 18.18
N LEU A 62 -7.55 5.07 18.63
CA LEU A 62 -7.30 3.66 18.32
C LEU A 62 -7.39 3.38 16.81
N GLY A 63 -8.47 3.84 16.17
CA GLY A 63 -8.71 3.65 14.74
C GLY A 63 -7.63 4.29 13.88
N LEU A 64 -7.20 5.50 14.23
CA LEU A 64 -6.10 6.20 13.57
C LEU A 64 -4.78 5.42 13.71
N GLY A 65 -4.48 4.91 14.91
CA GLY A 65 -3.30 4.06 15.11
C GLY A 65 -3.31 2.78 14.24
N ILE A 66 -4.44 2.08 14.18
CA ILE A 66 -4.62 0.91 13.31
C ILE A 66 -4.43 1.29 11.83
N PHE A 67 -5.01 2.41 11.41
CA PHE A 67 -4.90 2.90 10.04
C PHE A 67 -3.45 3.21 9.64
N LEU A 68 -2.67 3.85 10.53
CA LEU A 68 -1.23 4.08 10.32
C LEU A 68 -0.43 2.78 10.20
N CYS A 69 -0.80 1.75 10.98
CA CYS A 69 -0.20 0.42 10.83
C CYS A 69 -0.53 -0.22 9.47
N VAL A 70 -1.77 -0.10 8.99
CA VAL A 70 -2.17 -0.59 7.66
C VAL A 70 -1.40 0.14 6.54
N ILE A 71 -1.27 1.47 6.63
CA ILE A 71 -0.44 2.26 5.71
C ILE A 71 1.01 1.77 5.72
N THR A 72 1.55 1.48 6.90
CA THR A 72 2.92 1.00 7.04
C THR A 72 3.09 -0.36 6.37
N CYS A 73 2.23 -1.32 6.69
CA CYS A 73 2.26 -2.65 6.08
C CYS A 73 2.15 -2.58 4.55
N THR A 74 1.20 -1.79 4.05
CA THR A 74 1.03 -1.59 2.60
C THR A 74 2.19 -0.85 1.96
N GLY A 75 2.83 0.09 2.66
CA GLY A 75 4.03 0.80 2.21
C GLY A 75 5.27 -0.09 2.14
N HIS A 76 5.47 -0.99 3.10
CA HIS A 76 6.54 -1.99 3.04
C HIS A 76 6.32 -2.96 1.87
N ILE A 77 5.09 -3.44 1.70
CA ILE A 77 4.71 -4.28 0.56
C ILE A 77 4.90 -3.49 -0.74
N ALA A 78 4.47 -2.24 -0.83
CA ALA A 78 4.59 -1.40 -2.01
C ALA A 78 6.05 -1.11 -2.41
N ALA A 79 6.96 -1.02 -1.43
CA ALA A 79 8.39 -0.87 -1.70
C ALA A 79 8.99 -2.13 -2.35
N GLU A 80 8.46 -3.32 -2.03
CA GLU A 80 8.96 -4.61 -2.54
C GLU A 80 8.16 -5.14 -3.74
N ALA A 81 6.90 -4.73 -3.86
CA ALA A 81 5.96 -5.32 -4.80
C ALA A 81 6.24 -4.88 -6.24
N ILE A 82 6.36 -5.88 -7.10
CA ILE A 82 6.24 -5.74 -8.55
C ILE A 82 4.76 -5.53 -8.96
N ASN A 83 3.82 -5.67 -8.02
CA ASN A 83 2.38 -5.54 -8.25
C ASN A 83 1.90 -4.08 -8.12
N GLY A 84 1.43 -3.50 -9.23
CA GLY A 84 0.94 -2.11 -9.27
C GLY A 84 -0.25 -1.81 -8.36
N HIS A 85 -1.05 -2.82 -8.00
CA HIS A 85 -2.21 -2.64 -7.12
C HIS A 85 -1.82 -2.27 -5.68
N CYS A 86 -0.78 -2.88 -5.10
CA CYS A 86 -0.33 -2.56 -3.74
C CYS A 86 0.23 -1.14 -3.64
N LEU A 87 0.99 -0.72 -4.65
CA LEU A 87 1.52 0.63 -4.75
C LEU A 87 0.39 1.67 -4.91
N SER A 88 -0.62 1.37 -5.74
CA SER A 88 -1.79 2.24 -5.90
C SER A 88 -2.59 2.36 -4.60
N CYS A 89 -2.75 1.26 -3.87
CA CYS A 89 -3.43 1.24 -2.58
C CYS A 89 -2.69 2.10 -1.54
N TYR A 90 -1.36 1.97 -1.47
CA TYR A 90 -0.51 2.80 -0.62
C TYR A 90 -0.64 4.29 -0.96
N ILE A 91 -0.52 4.67 -2.24
CA ILE A 91 -0.68 6.07 -2.68
C ILE A 91 -2.08 6.59 -2.31
N ALA A 92 -3.12 5.79 -2.49
CA ALA A 92 -4.47 6.16 -2.11
C ALA A 92 -4.60 6.41 -0.61
N PHE A 93 -4.03 5.55 0.25
CA PHE A 93 -4.08 5.77 1.69
C PHE A 93 -3.30 7.01 2.15
N VAL A 94 -2.11 7.25 1.59
CA VAL A 94 -1.35 8.47 1.90
C VAL A 94 -2.08 9.71 1.41
N PHE A 95 -2.74 9.64 0.25
CA PHE A 95 -3.60 10.74 -0.23
C PHE A 95 -4.81 10.98 0.69
N LEU A 96 -5.43 9.91 1.22
CA LEU A 96 -6.51 10.05 2.19
C LEU A 96 -6.03 10.74 3.48
N LEU A 97 -4.82 10.44 3.96
CA LEU A 97 -4.22 11.18 5.09
C LEU A 97 -4.08 12.67 4.77
N LEU A 98 -3.59 13.01 3.58
CA LEU A 98 -3.45 14.39 3.14
C LEU A 98 -4.80 15.12 3.06
N VAL A 99 -5.84 14.45 2.58
CA VAL A 99 -7.21 15.00 2.58
C VAL A 99 -7.72 15.20 4.00
N VAL A 100 -7.52 14.24 4.91
CA VAL A 100 -7.93 14.38 6.31
C VAL A 100 -7.21 15.54 6.98
N GLU A 101 -5.90 15.70 6.76
CA GLU A 101 -5.14 16.85 7.26
C GLU A 101 -5.65 18.18 6.70
N ALA A 102 -5.95 18.23 5.40
CA ALA A 102 -6.53 19.42 4.77
C ALA A 102 -7.92 19.75 5.32
N VAL A 103 -8.75 18.75 5.57
CA VAL A 103 -10.08 18.91 6.19
C VAL A 103 -9.95 19.42 7.61
N ILE A 104 -9.07 18.85 8.43
CA ILE A 104 -8.83 19.31 9.81
C ILE A 104 -8.28 20.74 9.81
N ALA A 105 -7.31 21.06 8.94
CA ALA A 105 -6.77 22.40 8.82
C ALA A 105 -7.86 23.40 8.40
N ALA A 106 -8.65 23.07 7.38
CA ALA A 106 -9.76 23.91 6.93
C ALA A 106 -10.82 24.09 8.03
N ASP A 107 -11.15 23.04 8.78
CA ASP A 107 -12.07 23.12 9.91
C ASP A 107 -11.55 24.08 10.98
N ILE A 108 -10.29 23.94 11.40
CA ILE A 108 -9.66 24.86 12.38
C ILE A 108 -9.65 26.31 11.87
N PHE A 109 -9.41 26.53 10.58
CA PHE A 109 -9.36 27.88 9.99
C PHE A 109 -10.74 28.53 9.81
N LEU A 110 -11.77 27.74 9.49
CA LEU A 110 -13.12 28.24 9.18
C LEU A 110 -14.04 28.25 10.42
N ASN A 111 -13.83 27.32 11.34
CA ASN A 111 -14.64 27.17 12.54
C ASN A 111 -14.02 27.94 13.70
N SER A 112 -14.48 29.18 13.94
CA SER A 112 -14.08 29.98 15.11
C SER A 112 -14.39 29.31 16.46
N ASP A 113 -15.26 28.31 16.47
CA ASP A 113 -15.83 27.71 17.67
C ASP A 113 -15.40 26.24 17.90
N TRP A 114 -14.43 25.74 17.12
CA TRP A 114 -13.93 24.35 17.17
C TRP A 114 -13.58 23.87 18.58
N GLU A 115 -13.20 24.80 19.46
CA GLU A 115 -12.82 24.51 20.84
C GLU A 115 -13.99 24.01 21.69
N LYS A 116 -15.23 24.34 21.32
CA LYS A 116 -16.45 23.94 22.05
C LYS A 116 -16.81 22.46 21.83
N ASP A 117 -16.22 21.80 20.83
CA ASP A 117 -16.47 20.40 20.51
C ASP A 117 -15.72 19.43 21.43
N PHE A 118 -14.74 19.94 22.18
CA PHE A 118 -14.02 19.16 23.18
C PHE A 118 -14.83 19.01 24.48
N PRO A 119 -14.73 17.84 25.15
CA PRO A 119 -15.35 17.67 26.45
C PRO A 119 -14.77 18.65 27.47
N ARG A 120 -15.57 19.01 28.49
CA ARG A 120 -15.04 19.73 29.64
C ARG A 120 -13.95 18.91 30.31
N ASP A 121 -12.74 19.45 30.31
CA ASP A 121 -11.60 18.88 31.04
C ASP A 121 -11.57 19.45 32.47
N PRO A 122 -11.95 18.68 33.50
CA PRO A 122 -11.89 19.13 34.89
C PRO A 122 -10.45 19.24 35.43
N THR A 123 -9.45 18.72 34.72
CA THR A 123 -8.05 18.73 35.17
C THR A 123 -7.30 20.01 34.80
N GLY A 124 -7.85 20.84 33.91
CA GLY A 124 -7.21 22.06 33.39
C GLY A 124 -5.98 21.80 32.52
N ARG A 125 -5.65 20.53 32.24
CA ARG A 125 -4.48 20.16 31.43
C ARG A 125 -4.66 20.51 29.97
N PHE A 126 -5.90 20.52 29.48
CA PHE A 126 -6.22 20.96 28.13
C PHE A 126 -5.96 22.45 27.94
N ASP A 127 -6.23 23.29 28.95
CA ASP A 127 -5.90 24.71 28.92
C ASP A 127 -4.39 24.95 28.89
N GLU A 128 -3.63 24.18 29.68
CA GLU A 128 -2.17 24.19 29.65
C GLU A 128 -1.63 23.79 28.26
N PHE A 129 -2.19 22.74 27.66
CA PHE A 129 -1.83 22.30 26.31
C PHE A 129 -2.10 23.36 25.23
N LYS A 130 -3.26 24.02 25.27
CA LYS A 130 -3.56 25.14 24.35
C LYS A 130 -2.57 26.29 24.53
N ASN A 131 -2.23 26.63 25.78
CA ASN A 131 -1.23 27.66 26.06
C ASN A 131 0.15 27.26 25.53
N PHE A 132 0.52 25.98 25.63
CA PHE A 132 1.74 25.44 25.02
C PHE A 132 1.73 25.57 23.49
N ILE A 133 0.65 25.19 22.81
CA ILE A 133 0.53 25.38 21.35
C ILE A 133 0.64 26.86 20.99
N LYS A 134 -0.09 27.74 21.69
CA LYS A 134 -0.11 29.17 21.38
C LYS A 134 1.25 29.84 21.57
N SER A 135 2.01 29.43 22.59
CA SER A 135 3.37 29.91 22.84
C SER A 135 4.41 29.35 21.85
N ASN A 136 4.15 28.18 21.27
CA ASN A 136 5.07 27.49 20.35
C ASN A 136 4.49 27.33 18.95
N PHE A 137 3.59 28.22 18.54
CA PHE A 137 2.81 28.07 17.31
C PHE A 137 3.71 27.86 16.08
N GLN A 138 4.83 28.58 16.00
CA GLN A 138 5.81 28.43 14.92
C GLN A 138 6.36 27.00 14.84
N ILE A 139 6.64 26.35 15.97
CA ILE A 139 7.12 24.96 16.00
C ILE A 139 6.03 24.01 15.52
N CYS A 140 4.78 24.23 15.96
CA CYS A 140 3.62 23.44 15.53
C CYS A 140 3.36 23.59 14.03
N GLU A 141 3.50 24.81 13.48
CA GLU A 141 3.37 25.10 12.06
C GLU A 141 4.44 24.35 11.25
N TRP A 142 5.71 24.42 11.65
CA TRP A 142 6.79 23.67 10.99
C TRP A 142 6.59 22.16 11.10
N ALA A 143 6.07 21.66 12.22
CA ALA A 143 5.74 20.25 12.37
C ALA A 143 4.65 19.80 11.40
N GLY A 144 3.59 20.62 11.22
CA GLY A 144 2.54 20.36 10.23
C GLY A 144 3.06 20.43 8.79
N PHE A 145 3.86 21.44 8.45
CA PHE A 145 4.49 21.54 7.14
C PHE A 145 5.39 20.33 6.85
N LEU A 146 6.17 19.88 7.83
CA LEU A 146 7.02 18.70 7.71
C LEU A 146 6.22 17.42 7.50
N ALA A 147 5.05 17.28 8.16
CA ALA A 147 4.16 16.14 7.97
C ALA A 147 3.63 16.08 6.52
N VAL A 148 3.11 17.20 6.01
CA VAL A 148 2.63 17.30 4.61
C VAL A 148 3.78 17.06 3.62
N ALA A 149 4.97 17.62 3.88
CA ALA A 149 6.15 17.39 3.05
C ALA A 149 6.57 15.91 3.04
N ALA A 150 6.51 15.21 4.18
CA ALA A 150 6.83 13.79 4.26
C ALA A 150 5.82 12.92 3.50
N GLN A 151 4.53 13.27 3.51
CA GLN A 151 3.50 12.61 2.70
C GLN A 151 3.72 12.84 1.20
N ALA A 152 3.98 14.09 0.80
CA ALA A 152 4.28 14.42 -0.59
C ALA A 152 5.54 13.69 -1.08
N MET A 153 6.58 13.63 -0.25
CA MET A 153 7.80 12.89 -0.55
C MET A 153 7.54 11.39 -0.67
N SER A 154 6.72 10.82 0.21
CA SER A 154 6.30 9.41 0.13
C SER A 154 5.58 9.09 -1.17
N ILE A 155 4.66 9.95 -1.61
CA ILE A 155 3.96 9.83 -2.90
C ILE A 155 4.95 9.96 -4.05
N PHE A 156 5.86 10.94 -4.00
CA PHE A 156 6.87 11.14 -5.04
C PHE A 156 7.79 9.92 -5.18
N LEU A 157 8.33 9.41 -4.07
CA LEU A 157 9.15 8.20 -4.03
C LEU A 157 8.40 6.99 -4.60
N ALA A 158 7.13 6.81 -4.23
CA ALA A 158 6.27 5.76 -4.76
C ALA A 158 6.05 5.90 -6.29
N MET A 159 5.85 7.12 -6.78
CA MET A 159 5.68 7.41 -8.21
C MET A 159 6.96 7.16 -9.02
N VAL A 160 8.12 7.59 -8.50
CA VAL A 160 9.41 7.31 -9.14
C VAL A 160 9.68 5.80 -9.15
N LEU A 161 9.41 5.10 -8.04
CA LEU A 161 9.54 3.65 -7.97
C LEU A 161 8.62 2.94 -8.98
N ARG A 162 7.41 3.47 -9.20
CA ARG A 162 6.50 2.99 -10.26
C ARG A 162 7.08 3.19 -11.65
N ALA A 163 7.65 4.37 -11.91
CA ALA A 163 8.17 4.77 -13.22
C ALA A 163 9.41 3.98 -13.62
N LEU A 164 10.24 3.58 -12.66
CA LEU A 164 11.44 2.76 -12.90
C LEU A 164 11.15 1.33 -13.36
N GLY A 165 9.89 0.86 -13.25
CA GLY A 165 9.48 -0.46 -13.70
C GLY A 165 10.09 -1.63 -12.90
N PRO A 166 9.70 -2.88 -13.21
CA PRO A 166 10.30 -4.06 -12.60
C PRO A 166 11.74 -4.24 -13.11
N ASP A 167 12.72 -4.18 -12.21
CA ASP A 167 14.10 -4.53 -12.54
C ASP A 167 14.23 -6.06 -12.52
N TYR A 168 14.25 -6.67 -13.71
CA TYR A 168 14.47 -8.12 -13.90
C TYR A 168 15.96 -8.53 -13.76
N GLY A 169 16.83 -7.65 -13.25
CA GLY A 169 18.25 -7.71 -13.56
C GLY A 169 19.24 -8.34 -12.57
N VAL A 170 18.88 -8.78 -11.35
CA VAL A 170 19.94 -9.05 -10.34
C VAL A 170 19.84 -10.39 -9.57
N TYR A 171 18.82 -11.24 -9.73
CA TYR A 171 18.81 -12.53 -8.98
C TYR A 171 18.05 -13.68 -9.64
N TYR A 172 18.34 -13.97 -10.92
CA TYR A 172 17.97 -15.25 -11.54
C TYR A 172 19.17 -15.84 -12.27
N ASP A 173 20.12 -16.35 -11.50
CA ASP A 173 20.94 -17.50 -11.91
C ASP A 173 20.49 -18.69 -11.05
N SER A 174 19.24 -19.09 -11.25
CA SER A 174 18.69 -20.33 -10.73
C SER A 174 17.76 -20.86 -11.80
N ASP A 175 18.25 -21.88 -12.50
CA ASP A 175 17.56 -22.68 -13.50
C ASP A 175 16.25 -23.27 -12.96
N ASP A 176 15.17 -22.49 -12.96
CA ASP A 176 13.83 -23.05 -12.94
C ASP A 176 12.93 -22.26 -13.90
N GLU A 177 12.68 -22.93 -15.01
CA GLU A 177 11.77 -22.61 -16.09
C GLU A 177 10.36 -22.33 -15.53
N SER A 178 9.95 -21.07 -15.55
CA SER A 178 8.55 -20.69 -15.41
C SER A 178 8.24 -19.62 -16.44
N GLU A 179 7.72 -20.09 -17.57
CA GLU A 179 7.29 -19.28 -18.71
C GLU A 179 6.33 -18.15 -18.30
N PRO A 180 6.45 -16.95 -18.91
CA PRO A 180 5.44 -15.91 -18.77
C PRO A 180 4.17 -16.31 -19.55
N PRO A 181 2.95 -16.03 -19.07
CA PRO A 181 1.75 -16.26 -19.87
C PRO A 181 1.74 -15.28 -21.05
N ARG A 182 2.25 -15.76 -22.18
CA ARG A 182 2.10 -15.13 -23.50
C ARG A 182 0.64 -15.26 -23.92
N LEU A 183 -0.06 -14.13 -24.06
CA LEU A 183 -1.31 -14.08 -24.83
C LEU A 183 -1.01 -13.65 -26.27
N PRO A 184 -1.59 -14.32 -27.28
CA PRO A 184 -1.18 -14.19 -28.66
C PRO A 184 -2.06 -13.17 -29.38
N LEU A 185 -1.47 -12.14 -30.00
CA LEU A 185 -2.19 -11.38 -31.02
C LEU A 185 -1.33 -11.16 -32.27
N LEU A 186 -1.67 -11.99 -33.25
CA LEU A 186 -1.67 -11.69 -34.68
C LEU A 186 -0.32 -11.57 -35.42
N ARG A 187 0.15 -12.73 -35.87
CA ARG A 187 0.56 -13.03 -37.26
C ARG A 187 0.76 -11.81 -38.18
N LYS A 188 2.01 -11.55 -38.56
CA LYS A 188 2.34 -11.24 -39.96
C LYS A 188 3.64 -11.92 -40.36
N HIS A 189 3.47 -12.98 -41.15
CA HIS A 189 4.53 -13.72 -41.80
C HIS A 189 5.10 -12.82 -42.91
N VAL A 190 6.34 -12.37 -42.77
CA VAL A 190 7.12 -11.78 -43.86
C VAL A 190 8.35 -12.66 -44.04
N HIS A 191 8.22 -13.60 -44.96
CA HIS A 191 9.30 -14.41 -45.49
C HIS A 191 10.10 -13.53 -46.46
N ASN A 192 11.40 -13.32 -46.19
CA ASN A 192 12.32 -12.73 -47.17
C ASN A 192 13.70 -13.43 -47.12
N THR A 193 14.01 -14.13 -48.23
CA THR A 193 15.32 -14.30 -48.91
C THR A 193 16.31 -15.40 -48.38
N PRO A 194 17.33 -15.84 -49.17
CA PRO A 194 17.25 -16.90 -50.21
C PRO A 194 18.37 -17.99 -50.12
N PHE A 195 18.19 -19.11 -50.85
CA PHE A 195 19.17 -20.04 -51.49
C PHE A 195 20.54 -20.31 -50.78
N THR A 196 20.90 -21.51 -50.31
CA THR A 196 21.40 -22.66 -51.13
C THR A 196 21.45 -23.99 -50.35
N ALA A 197 20.94 -25.05 -50.99
CA ALA A 197 21.41 -26.44 -51.04
C ALA A 197 22.00 -27.14 -49.79
N ASN A 198 21.26 -28.13 -49.24
CA ASN A 198 21.67 -29.53 -49.34
C ASN A 198 20.47 -30.47 -49.10
N ALA A 199 20.06 -31.16 -50.16
CA ALA A 199 19.08 -32.23 -50.13
C ALA A 199 19.77 -33.52 -49.71
N ASN A 200 19.22 -34.26 -48.75
CA ASN A 200 19.32 -35.74 -48.62
C ASN A 200 18.73 -36.28 -47.30
N LEU A 201 17.48 -35.96 -46.95
CA LEU A 201 16.79 -36.69 -45.86
C LEU A 201 15.27 -36.77 -46.00
N LEU A 202 14.76 -36.76 -47.24
CA LEU A 202 13.34 -36.95 -47.55
C LEU A 202 13.18 -38.16 -48.46
N LEU A 203 13.43 -39.36 -47.92
CA LEU A 203 12.92 -40.61 -48.48
C LEU A 203 13.02 -41.77 -47.48
N LYS A 204 12.16 -41.80 -46.46
CA LYS A 204 11.84 -43.07 -45.77
C LYS A 204 10.54 -43.01 -44.99
N ASN A 205 9.41 -42.86 -45.67
CA ASN A 205 8.13 -43.24 -45.06
C ASN A 205 7.07 -43.58 -46.10
N ASP A 206 7.20 -44.74 -46.75
CA ASP A 206 6.11 -45.36 -47.52
C ASP A 206 6.27 -46.88 -47.49
N SER A 207 5.58 -47.57 -46.57
CA SER A 207 5.21 -48.99 -46.72
C SER A 207 4.38 -49.45 -45.50
N TRP A 208 3.22 -50.07 -45.74
CA TRP A 208 2.29 -50.72 -44.78
C TRP A 208 1.35 -49.77 -44.01
N SER A 209 0.02 -49.77 -44.12
CA SER A 209 -0.91 -50.76 -44.67
C SER A 209 -2.29 -50.13 -44.94
N ILE A 210 -2.77 -50.31 -46.17
CA ILE A 210 -4.15 -50.09 -46.58
C ILE A 210 -5.00 -51.23 -46.02
N ARG A 211 -6.06 -50.92 -45.25
CA ARG A 211 -7.31 -51.70 -45.27
C ARG A 211 -8.50 -50.92 -44.69
N ILE A 212 -9.01 -49.96 -45.46
CA ILE A 212 -10.37 -49.44 -45.25
C ILE A 212 -11.37 -50.42 -45.88
N HIS A 213 -12.24 -50.96 -45.02
CA HIS A 213 -13.68 -51.14 -45.21
C HIS A 213 -14.22 -51.28 -46.65
N ASN A 214 -14.66 -52.48 -47.03
CA ASN A 214 -15.91 -52.64 -47.78
C ASN A 214 -16.47 -54.06 -47.70
N LYS A 215 -17.53 -54.20 -46.90
CA LYS A 215 -18.52 -55.27 -46.94
C LYS A 215 -19.59 -54.85 -47.94
N ILE A 216 -19.50 -55.32 -49.19
CA ILE A 216 -20.65 -55.37 -50.09
C ILE A 216 -20.74 -56.80 -50.62
N THR A 217 -21.62 -57.53 -49.93
CA THR A 217 -22.22 -58.79 -50.32
C THR A 217 -22.96 -58.66 -51.65
N GLY A 218 -22.81 -59.67 -52.53
CA GLY A 218 -23.88 -60.09 -53.43
C GLY A 218 -23.58 -60.07 -54.93
N LYS A 219 -23.20 -61.22 -55.50
CA LYS A 219 -24.08 -61.99 -56.40
C LYS A 219 -23.43 -63.31 -56.85
N ASN A 220 -24.23 -64.37 -56.65
CA ASN A 220 -24.34 -65.63 -57.39
C ASN A 220 -23.16 -66.61 -57.40
#